data_AF-A0A165D127-F1
#
_entry.id   AF-A0A165D127-F1
#
_cell.length_a   1.000
_cell.length_b   1.000
_cell.length_c   1.000
_cell.angle_alpha   90.00
_cell.angle_beta   90.00
_cell.angle_gamma   90.00
#
_symmetry.space_group_name_H-M   'P 1'
#
loop_
_entity.id
_entity.type
_entity.pdbx_description
1 polymer ?
#
loop_
_entity_poly.entity_id
_entity_poly.type
_entity_poly.pdbx_seq_one_letter_code
_entity_poly.pdbx_strand_id
1 'polypeptide(L)'
;MAASIAALKASSLPDLQAKVVGWRQKQQPDPGFKTSLTDISNQLTSGNVLDEVEGKDVYVAFRTRPPLENEFQANFATLESEDEENAEDPTRWSDKGSESHAPEKFTIFCPGVTLTSSEPGEFVAHVPGWKWSGATLMHKQFASDIAFGADADNEEVYQRTVVANGLLPLALSGGTACILAYGQTGTGKTYTMEALEHRVARDLFAVGDAVGRRLHEAEKKTFETDANMADGSENDNIFEYNVTFLELLGKRAVDLLEPVEGLPVDAQGNILRSEVPIKENKAGDFNPPLITNAFRSSEELEALIARALAYRRTSATARNATSSRSHAILTIRIKNKLLPYADEGRLILVDLAGSERYEDSKMHDKQRMDESRENNKSLMNLKDSVRAKARMADEEGFVHIPWRLNKLTMLLKPIFDVESRRATKTVIIAHVSPHIQDSVHSVNTLSYAAPFKTSPPKPRGPAPYDPADPRTWNTARTRQWLTDEFTVRARTRQIAAHKVKEKAAERRGKKLRPIDPNSPVQLLVDVDKLCPEGMTAVHFGRMYTTQFVHRCLEERNSGAEITPDVVRNMAAEVIGSLSYLLLRAKTRTRNEIMKSRKALALDAVYGAEPT
;
A
#
# COMPACT_ATOMS: atom_id res chain seq x y z
N MET A 1 -5.72 -17.03 -29.93
CA MET A 1 -6.90 -16.58 -29.14
C MET A 1 -7.51 -15.31 -29.73
N ALA A 2 -6.77 -14.20 -29.88
CA ALA A 2 -7.31 -12.95 -30.49
C ALA A 2 -7.90 -13.16 -31.90
N ALA A 3 -7.17 -13.82 -32.81
CA ALA A 3 -7.68 -14.18 -34.14
C ALA A 3 -8.91 -15.11 -34.15
N SER A 4 -9.19 -15.79 -33.03
CA SER A 4 -10.35 -16.70 -32.90
C SER A 4 -11.59 -15.99 -32.35
N ILE A 5 -11.43 -14.83 -31.72
CA ILE A 5 -12.53 -13.98 -31.23
C ILE A 5 -13.02 -13.05 -32.35
N ALA A 6 -12.11 -12.58 -33.20
CA ALA A 6 -12.46 -11.84 -34.41
C ALA A 6 -13.37 -12.64 -35.38
N ALA A 7 -13.35 -13.97 -35.30
CA ALA A 7 -14.25 -14.84 -36.07
C ALA A 7 -15.65 -15.02 -35.45
N LEU A 8 -15.89 -14.49 -34.24
CA LEU A 8 -17.18 -14.62 -33.55
C LEU A 8 -18.13 -13.52 -34.02
N LYS A 9 -19.23 -13.93 -34.64
CA LYS A 9 -20.31 -13.03 -35.08
C LYS A 9 -21.44 -12.96 -34.06
N ALA A 10 -22.31 -11.94 -34.16
CA ALA A 10 -23.47 -11.82 -33.28
C ALA A 10 -24.35 -13.09 -33.33
N SER A 11 -24.42 -13.74 -34.49
CA SER A 11 -25.13 -15.02 -34.69
C SER A 11 -24.60 -16.20 -33.85
N SER A 12 -23.39 -16.11 -33.29
CA SER A 12 -22.81 -17.14 -32.41
C SER A 12 -23.29 -17.02 -30.96
N LEU A 13 -23.84 -15.87 -30.56
CA LEU A 13 -24.24 -15.60 -29.17
C LEU A 13 -25.26 -16.58 -28.59
N PRO A 14 -26.35 -16.97 -29.29
CA PRO A 14 -27.34 -17.89 -28.72
C PRO A 14 -26.74 -19.27 -28.39
N ASP A 15 -25.89 -19.81 -29.28
CA ASP A 15 -25.21 -21.09 -29.07
C ASP A 15 -24.20 -21.02 -27.90
N LEU A 16 -23.41 -19.94 -27.83
CA LEU A 16 -22.49 -19.72 -26.70
C LEU A 16 -23.24 -19.58 -25.38
N GLN A 17 -24.35 -18.84 -25.37
CA GLN A 17 -25.19 -18.67 -24.19
C GLN A 17 -25.79 -20.01 -23.74
N ALA A 18 -26.33 -20.81 -24.67
CA ALA A 18 -26.85 -22.13 -24.39
C ALA A 18 -25.77 -23.06 -23.79
N LYS A 19 -24.54 -22.99 -24.31
CA LYS A 19 -23.38 -23.71 -23.75
C LYS A 19 -23.05 -23.27 -22.32
N VAL A 20 -23.07 -21.97 -22.03
CA VAL A 20 -22.85 -21.48 -20.65
C VAL A 20 -23.97 -21.92 -19.71
N VAL A 21 -25.24 -21.80 -20.12
CA VAL A 21 -26.40 -22.22 -19.32
C VAL A 21 -26.35 -23.72 -19.03
N GLY A 22 -26.12 -24.54 -20.05
CA GLY A 22 -25.99 -25.99 -19.89
C GLY A 22 -24.80 -26.41 -19.03
N TRP A 23 -23.72 -25.61 -19.00
CA TRP A 23 -22.62 -25.81 -18.06
C TRP A 23 -23.01 -25.41 -16.62
N ARG A 24 -23.69 -24.28 -16.43
CA ARG A 24 -24.13 -23.77 -15.11
C ARG A 24 -25.09 -24.73 -14.41
N GLN A 25 -26.04 -25.32 -15.15
CA GLN A 25 -26.98 -26.30 -14.61
C GLN A 25 -26.32 -27.56 -14.04
N LYS A 26 -25.06 -27.84 -14.41
CA LYS A 26 -24.27 -28.96 -13.90
C LYS A 26 -23.42 -28.59 -12.68
N GLN A 27 -23.32 -27.31 -12.33
CA GLN A 27 -22.55 -26.87 -11.17
C GLN A 27 -23.40 -26.94 -9.90
N GLN A 28 -22.74 -27.11 -8.76
CA GLN A 28 -23.40 -26.92 -7.47
C GLN A 28 -23.70 -25.42 -7.28
N PRO A 29 -24.81 -25.07 -6.61
CA PRO A 29 -25.07 -23.69 -6.25
C PRO A 29 -23.97 -23.18 -5.31
N ASP A 30 -23.62 -21.89 -5.46
CA ASP A 30 -22.67 -21.23 -4.56
C ASP A 30 -23.20 -21.37 -3.11
N PRO A 31 -22.42 -21.97 -2.19
CA PRO A 31 -22.82 -22.09 -0.79
C PRO A 31 -22.98 -20.72 -0.09
N GLY A 32 -22.51 -19.65 -0.72
CA GLY A 32 -22.59 -18.28 -0.21
C GLY A 32 -21.64 -18.06 0.97
N PHE A 33 -21.60 -16.82 1.43
CA PHE A 33 -20.84 -16.46 2.62
C PHE A 33 -21.67 -16.72 3.89
N LYS A 34 -21.12 -17.53 4.81
CA LYS A 34 -21.87 -18.06 5.97
C LYS A 34 -21.97 -17.09 7.16
N THR A 35 -21.04 -16.16 7.30
CA THR A 35 -21.02 -15.22 8.43
C THR A 35 -21.94 -14.04 8.12
N SER A 36 -22.77 -13.65 9.08
CA SER A 36 -23.64 -12.47 8.91
C SER A 36 -22.79 -11.20 8.81
N LEU A 37 -23.16 -10.29 7.91
CA LEU A 37 -22.54 -8.96 7.82
C LEU A 37 -22.69 -8.17 9.14
N THR A 38 -23.76 -8.44 9.88
CA THR A 38 -23.98 -7.83 11.21
C THR A 38 -22.96 -8.35 12.23
N ASP A 39 -22.62 -9.65 12.17
CA ASP A 39 -21.63 -10.24 13.07
C ASP A 39 -20.22 -9.70 12.77
N ILE A 40 -19.89 -9.53 11.49
CA ILE A 40 -18.63 -8.89 11.07
C ILE A 40 -18.59 -7.43 11.54
N SER A 41 -19.68 -6.67 11.38
CA SER A 41 -19.74 -5.30 11.87
C SER A 41 -19.59 -5.23 13.39
N ASN A 42 -20.14 -6.19 14.14
CA ASN A 42 -19.99 -6.27 15.60
C ASN A 42 -18.55 -6.57 16.02
N GLN A 43 -17.74 -7.22 15.16
CA GLN A 43 -16.32 -7.45 15.42
C GLN A 43 -15.54 -6.14 15.50
N LEU A 44 -15.88 -5.11 14.72
CA LEU A 44 -15.20 -3.79 14.71
C LEU A 44 -15.12 -3.12 16.08
N THR A 45 -16.12 -3.36 16.92
CA THR A 45 -16.29 -2.73 18.23
C THR A 45 -16.11 -3.71 19.39
N SER A 46 -15.92 -4.99 19.12
CA SER A 46 -15.72 -6.01 20.14
C SER A 46 -14.37 -5.84 20.83
N GLY A 47 -14.26 -6.15 22.12
CA GLY A 47 -13.00 -5.97 22.89
C GLY A 47 -11.80 -6.77 22.35
N ASN A 48 -12.02 -7.74 21.44
CA ASN A 48 -11.03 -8.64 20.88
C ASN A 48 -10.45 -8.16 19.52
N VAL A 49 -10.73 -6.92 19.10
CA VAL A 49 -10.29 -6.34 17.81
C VAL A 49 -8.79 -6.44 17.52
N LEU A 50 -7.95 -6.58 18.56
CA LEU A 50 -6.50 -6.71 18.44
C LEU A 50 -5.96 -8.13 18.69
N ASP A 51 -6.80 -9.06 19.16
CA ASP A 51 -6.36 -10.42 19.49
C ASP A 51 -6.54 -11.34 18.29
N GLU A 52 -5.47 -12.03 17.93
CA GLU A 52 -5.35 -12.94 16.77
C GLU A 52 -5.59 -12.30 15.40
N VAL A 53 -4.57 -11.58 14.94
CA VAL A 53 -4.37 -11.38 13.49
C VAL A 53 -3.46 -12.50 12.94
N GLU A 54 -3.71 -13.75 13.32
CA GLU A 54 -3.17 -14.89 12.58
C GLU A 54 -3.91 -14.97 11.23
N GLY A 55 -3.23 -14.60 10.16
CA GLY A 55 -3.83 -14.54 8.84
C GLY A 55 -2.78 -14.31 7.76
N LYS A 56 -3.21 -14.37 6.50
CA LYS A 56 -2.32 -14.10 5.37
C LYS A 56 -1.99 -12.61 5.31
N ASP A 57 -0.76 -12.28 4.90
CA ASP A 57 -0.38 -10.87 4.64
C ASP A 57 -1.03 -10.32 3.37
N VAL A 58 -1.46 -11.21 2.47
CA VAL A 58 -2.08 -10.84 1.19
C VAL A 58 -3.35 -11.66 0.97
N TYR A 59 -4.45 -10.96 0.74
CA TYR A 59 -5.74 -11.53 0.35
C TYR A 59 -6.09 -11.12 -1.08
N VAL A 60 -6.55 -12.09 -1.87
CA VAL A 60 -7.01 -11.85 -3.24
C VAL A 60 -8.52 -12.00 -3.29
N ALA A 61 -9.19 -10.95 -3.74
CA ALA A 61 -10.61 -10.94 -4.01
C ALA A 61 -10.87 -10.79 -5.52
N PHE A 62 -11.83 -11.53 -6.06
CA PHE A 62 -12.33 -11.32 -7.42
C PHE A 62 -13.70 -10.65 -7.37
N ARG A 63 -13.97 -9.70 -8.26
CA ARG A 63 -15.27 -9.04 -8.37
C ARG A 63 -15.69 -8.89 -9.81
N THR A 64 -16.95 -9.20 -10.10
CA THR A 64 -17.60 -8.82 -11.36
C THR A 64 -18.76 -7.88 -11.08
N ARG A 65 -18.99 -6.91 -11.96
CA ARG A 65 -20.12 -5.98 -11.84
C ARG A 65 -21.37 -6.53 -12.54
N PRO A 66 -22.57 -5.99 -12.26
CA PRO A 66 -23.73 -6.22 -13.13
C PRO A 66 -23.45 -5.88 -14.60
N PRO A 67 -24.12 -6.57 -15.54
CA PRO A 67 -24.18 -6.15 -16.94
C PRO A 67 -24.75 -4.73 -17.06
N LEU A 68 -24.17 -3.92 -17.93
CA LEU A 68 -24.68 -2.58 -18.25
C LEU A 68 -25.65 -2.65 -19.43
N GLU A 69 -26.61 -1.72 -19.48
CA GLU A 69 -27.67 -1.69 -20.52
C GLU A 69 -27.11 -1.73 -21.96
N ASN A 70 -26.00 -1.04 -22.21
CA ASN A 70 -25.34 -1.00 -23.52
C ASN A 70 -24.67 -2.33 -23.91
N GLU A 71 -24.33 -3.19 -22.95
CA GLU A 71 -23.75 -4.52 -23.20
C GLU A 71 -24.80 -5.51 -23.70
N PHE A 72 -26.09 -5.23 -23.53
CA PHE A 72 -27.16 -6.02 -24.12
C PHE A 72 -27.37 -5.72 -25.62
N GLN A 73 -26.78 -4.63 -26.16
CA GLN A 73 -27.13 -4.10 -27.49
C GLN A 73 -25.94 -3.87 -28.45
N ALA A 74 -24.75 -3.50 -27.97
CA ALA A 74 -23.76 -2.82 -28.82
C ALA A 74 -22.54 -3.65 -29.25
N ASN A 75 -22.17 -4.66 -28.47
CA ASN A 75 -20.78 -5.09 -28.40
C ASN A 75 -20.35 -6.05 -29.53
N PHE A 76 -21.27 -6.82 -30.12
CA PHE A 76 -20.99 -7.63 -31.33
C PHE A 76 -21.27 -6.90 -32.65
N ALA A 77 -22.09 -5.85 -32.64
CA ALA A 77 -22.41 -5.08 -33.84
C ALA A 77 -21.19 -4.32 -34.40
N THR A 78 -20.26 -3.91 -33.52
CA THR A 78 -19.03 -3.20 -33.90
C THR A 78 -18.00 -4.08 -34.63
N LEU A 79 -17.95 -5.38 -34.36
CA LEU A 79 -17.07 -6.33 -35.08
C LEU A 79 -17.57 -6.60 -36.50
N GLU A 80 -18.89 -6.53 -36.74
CA GLU A 80 -19.47 -6.74 -38.07
C GLU A 80 -19.28 -5.53 -38.99
N SER A 81 -19.12 -4.31 -38.43
CA SER A 81 -18.89 -3.08 -39.21
C SER A 81 -17.44 -2.86 -39.65
N GLU A 82 -16.45 -3.53 -39.06
CA GLU A 82 -15.02 -3.37 -39.45
C GLU A 82 -14.65 -4.15 -40.74
N ASP A 83 -15.49 -5.09 -41.19
CA ASP A 83 -15.25 -5.90 -42.40
C ASP A 83 -15.86 -5.28 -43.69
N GLU A 84 -16.53 -4.12 -43.62
CA GLU A 84 -17.17 -3.47 -44.78
C GLU A 84 -16.28 -2.44 -45.52
N GLU A 85 -14.96 -2.47 -45.36
CA GLU A 85 -14.03 -1.54 -46.05
C GLU A 85 -13.66 -1.95 -47.49
N ASN A 86 -14.41 -2.86 -48.14
CA ASN A 86 -14.15 -3.32 -49.52
C ASN A 86 -15.33 -3.16 -50.50
N ALA A 87 -16.25 -2.22 -50.26
CA ALA A 87 -17.34 -1.95 -51.19
C ALA A 87 -17.39 -0.46 -51.59
N GLU A 88 -16.57 -0.06 -52.57
CA GLU A 88 -16.83 1.16 -53.35
C GLU A 88 -16.79 0.87 -54.86
N ASP A 89 -17.96 0.60 -55.42
CA ASP A 89 -18.39 1.19 -56.69
C ASP A 89 -19.79 1.78 -56.46
N PRO A 90 -19.93 3.12 -56.29
CA PRO A 90 -21.19 3.75 -55.89
C PRO A 90 -22.13 4.07 -57.07
N THR A 91 -22.00 3.42 -58.23
CA THR A 91 -22.77 3.80 -59.43
C THR A 91 -23.80 2.78 -59.92
N ARG A 92 -24.53 2.12 -59.01
CA ARG A 92 -25.66 1.25 -59.43
C ARG A 92 -26.83 1.22 -58.45
N TRP A 93 -27.52 2.34 -58.30
CA TRP A 93 -28.92 2.29 -57.86
C TRP A 93 -29.81 1.99 -59.06
N SER A 94 -30.33 0.76 -59.11
CA SER A 94 -31.57 0.46 -59.81
C SER A 94 -32.54 -0.18 -58.82
N ASP A 95 -33.68 0.48 -58.67
CA ASP A 95 -34.90 0.00 -58.01
C ASP A 95 -35.10 -1.51 -58.16
N LYS A 96 -35.08 -2.22 -57.02
CA LYS A 96 -36.00 -3.34 -56.79
C LYS A 96 -36.38 -3.36 -55.32
N GLY A 97 -37.66 -3.14 -55.07
CA GLY A 97 -38.29 -3.41 -53.80
C GLY A 97 -38.13 -4.88 -53.43
N SER A 98 -37.49 -5.12 -52.30
CA SER A 98 -37.70 -6.28 -51.47
C SER A 98 -37.69 -5.76 -50.04
N GLU A 99 -38.78 -5.99 -49.31
CA GLU A 99 -38.83 -5.83 -47.86
C GLU A 99 -37.68 -6.63 -47.25
N SER A 100 -36.58 -5.94 -46.93
CA SER A 100 -35.55 -6.51 -46.09
C SER A 100 -36.10 -6.49 -44.66
N HIS A 101 -36.48 -7.67 -44.16
CA HIS A 101 -36.61 -7.87 -42.73
C HIS A 101 -35.31 -7.42 -42.06
N ALA A 102 -35.34 -6.27 -41.39
CA ALA A 102 -34.28 -5.89 -40.47
C ALA A 102 -34.12 -7.05 -39.48
N PRO A 103 -32.90 -7.60 -39.29
CA PRO A 103 -32.72 -8.72 -38.37
C PRO A 103 -33.19 -8.28 -36.97
N GLU A 104 -34.04 -9.09 -36.35
CA GLU A 104 -34.47 -8.90 -34.96
C GLU A 104 -33.23 -8.61 -34.10
N LYS A 105 -33.19 -7.44 -33.45
CA LYS A 105 -32.09 -7.06 -32.56
C LYS A 105 -32.04 -8.07 -31.41
N PHE A 106 -31.08 -9.00 -31.46
CA PHE A 106 -30.83 -9.97 -30.39
C PHE A 106 -30.34 -9.24 -29.13
N THR A 107 -31.23 -8.85 -28.23
CA THR A 107 -30.91 -8.38 -26.87
C THR A 107 -30.56 -9.55 -25.96
N ILE A 108 -29.47 -10.25 -26.27
CA ILE A 108 -29.03 -11.43 -25.52
C ILE A 108 -27.70 -11.13 -24.84
N PHE A 109 -27.71 -11.02 -23.50
CA PHE A 109 -26.48 -10.97 -22.72
C PHE A 109 -25.89 -12.36 -22.54
N CYS A 110 -24.60 -12.49 -22.88
CA CYS A 110 -23.85 -13.72 -22.72
C CYS A 110 -22.73 -13.53 -21.67
N PRO A 111 -22.76 -14.27 -20.54
CA PRO A 111 -21.79 -14.10 -19.47
C PRO A 111 -20.41 -14.66 -19.84
N GLY A 112 -19.38 -13.83 -19.66
CA GLY A 112 -17.97 -14.19 -19.81
C GLY A 112 -17.32 -14.74 -18.56
N VAL A 113 -17.94 -14.54 -17.39
CA VAL A 113 -17.49 -15.08 -16.11
C VAL A 113 -18.69 -15.58 -15.29
N THR A 114 -18.46 -16.60 -14.47
CA THR A 114 -19.44 -17.12 -13.51
C THR A 114 -18.75 -17.34 -12.17
N LEU A 115 -19.38 -16.86 -11.10
CA LEU A 115 -19.03 -17.20 -9.72
C LEU A 115 -19.51 -18.63 -9.41
N THR A 116 -18.59 -19.48 -8.93
CA THR A 116 -18.92 -20.86 -8.51
C THR A 116 -18.82 -21.06 -6.99
N SER A 117 -18.05 -20.23 -6.30
CA SER A 117 -17.94 -20.24 -4.84
C SER A 117 -17.55 -18.86 -4.35
N SER A 118 -18.30 -18.30 -3.40
CA SER A 118 -17.98 -17.02 -2.76
C SER A 118 -16.79 -17.12 -1.79
N GLU A 119 -16.65 -18.26 -1.11
CA GLU A 119 -15.59 -18.50 -0.12
C GLU A 119 -15.30 -19.99 0.12
N PRO A 120 -14.07 -20.49 -0.14
CA PRO A 120 -12.99 -19.79 -0.83
C PRO A 120 -13.44 -19.35 -2.23
N GLY A 121 -13.05 -18.14 -2.63
CA GLY A 121 -13.52 -17.54 -3.87
C GLY A 121 -13.11 -18.32 -5.12
N GLU A 122 -14.06 -18.64 -6.01
CA GLU A 122 -13.80 -19.29 -7.29
C GLU A 122 -14.61 -18.65 -8.42
N PHE A 123 -13.92 -18.22 -9.47
CA PHE A 123 -14.50 -17.75 -10.72
C PHE A 123 -14.16 -18.69 -11.88
N VAL A 124 -15.11 -18.86 -12.79
CA VAL A 124 -14.92 -19.54 -14.07
C VAL A 124 -15.07 -18.54 -15.21
N ALA A 125 -14.00 -18.36 -15.99
CA ALA A 125 -14.05 -17.60 -17.22
C ALA A 125 -14.47 -18.48 -18.41
N HIS A 126 -15.44 -17.99 -19.17
CA HIS A 126 -16.02 -18.62 -20.36
C HIS A 126 -15.37 -18.01 -21.61
N VAL A 127 -14.36 -18.68 -22.15
CA VAL A 127 -13.56 -18.18 -23.26
C VAL A 127 -14.07 -18.78 -24.57
N PRO A 128 -14.66 -17.98 -25.46
CA PRO A 128 -15.09 -18.48 -26.76
C PRO A 128 -13.88 -18.71 -27.68
N GLY A 129 -14.02 -19.67 -28.57
CA GLY A 129 -13.01 -20.00 -29.58
C GLY A 129 -13.64 -20.63 -30.81
N TRP A 130 -12.83 -20.90 -31.82
CA TRP A 130 -13.28 -21.39 -33.13
C TRP A 130 -12.53 -22.66 -33.52
N LYS A 131 -13.28 -23.65 -34.01
CA LYS A 131 -12.74 -24.83 -34.69
C LYS A 131 -13.41 -24.96 -36.06
N TRP A 132 -12.89 -25.84 -36.92
CA TRP A 132 -13.52 -26.14 -38.22
C TRP A 132 -14.98 -26.60 -38.10
N SER A 133 -15.35 -27.17 -36.94
CA SER A 133 -16.71 -27.61 -36.61
C SER A 133 -17.62 -26.52 -36.03
N GLY A 134 -17.17 -25.26 -35.97
CA GLY A 134 -17.92 -24.11 -35.45
C GLY A 134 -17.42 -23.56 -34.12
N ALA A 135 -18.25 -22.73 -33.48
CA ALA A 135 -17.95 -22.06 -32.22
C ALA A 135 -17.76 -23.05 -31.06
N THR A 136 -16.76 -22.81 -30.24
CA THR A 136 -16.43 -23.61 -29.05
C THR A 136 -16.34 -22.72 -27.82
N LEU A 137 -16.52 -23.32 -26.65
CA LEU A 137 -16.44 -22.62 -25.38
C LEU A 137 -15.49 -23.37 -24.43
N MET A 138 -14.48 -22.67 -23.93
CA MET A 138 -13.54 -23.18 -22.94
C MET A 138 -13.84 -22.58 -21.57
N HIS A 139 -13.84 -23.41 -20.53
CA HIS A 139 -14.03 -22.99 -19.15
C HIS A 139 -12.68 -22.97 -18.43
N LYS A 140 -12.28 -21.82 -17.89
CA LYS A 140 -11.04 -21.68 -17.10
C LYS A 140 -11.36 -21.29 -15.67
N GLN A 141 -10.95 -22.13 -14.73
CA GLN A 141 -11.15 -21.89 -13.30
C GLN A 141 -10.02 -21.04 -12.71
N PHE A 142 -10.38 -20.12 -11.82
CA PHE A 142 -9.47 -19.27 -11.08
C PHE A 142 -9.87 -19.23 -9.61
N ALA A 143 -8.94 -19.60 -8.74
CA ALA A 143 -9.14 -19.54 -7.30
C ALA A 143 -8.63 -18.20 -6.73
N SER A 144 -9.33 -17.72 -5.71
CA SER A 144 -9.04 -16.53 -4.91
C SER A 144 -9.28 -16.85 -3.43
N ASP A 145 -9.10 -15.88 -2.54
CA ASP A 145 -9.55 -16.01 -1.16
C ASP A 145 -11.05 -15.68 -1.08
N ILE A 146 -11.49 -14.63 -1.77
CA ILE A 146 -12.86 -14.11 -1.74
C ILE A 146 -13.34 -13.89 -3.19
N ALA A 147 -14.61 -14.17 -3.49
CA ALA A 147 -15.20 -13.81 -4.77
C ALA A 147 -16.58 -13.14 -4.59
N PHE A 148 -16.83 -12.13 -5.42
CA PHE A 148 -18.02 -11.28 -5.39
C PHE A 148 -18.74 -11.32 -6.74
N GLY A 149 -19.99 -11.82 -6.71
CA GLY A 149 -20.88 -11.87 -7.86
C GLY A 149 -21.38 -10.48 -8.26
N ALA A 150 -22.18 -10.45 -9.33
CA ALA A 150 -22.81 -9.22 -9.82
C ALA A 150 -23.82 -8.63 -8.81
N ASP A 151 -24.36 -9.46 -7.93
CA ASP A 151 -25.30 -9.15 -6.87
C ASP A 151 -24.66 -8.58 -5.61
N ALA A 152 -23.34 -8.74 -5.43
CA ALA A 152 -22.62 -8.24 -4.27
C ALA A 152 -22.51 -6.70 -4.27
N ASP A 153 -23.13 -6.07 -3.27
CA ASP A 153 -23.08 -4.64 -3.09
C ASP A 153 -21.73 -4.17 -2.48
N ASN A 154 -21.56 -2.85 -2.38
CA ASN A 154 -20.32 -2.29 -1.84
C ASN A 154 -20.18 -2.44 -0.31
N GLU A 155 -21.29 -2.67 0.42
CA GLU A 155 -21.22 -2.95 1.85
C GLU A 155 -20.67 -4.35 2.09
N GLU A 156 -21.16 -5.36 1.39
CA GLU A 156 -20.63 -6.72 1.46
C GLU A 156 -19.14 -6.75 1.13
N VAL A 157 -18.73 -6.07 0.05
CA VAL A 157 -17.32 -5.98 -0.33
C VAL A 157 -16.50 -5.36 0.79
N TYR A 158 -16.95 -4.26 1.38
CA TYR A 158 -16.25 -3.60 2.49
C TYR A 158 -16.14 -4.51 3.72
N GLN A 159 -17.24 -5.14 4.13
CA GLN A 159 -17.27 -6.01 5.31
C GLN A 159 -16.32 -7.21 5.13
N ARG A 160 -16.38 -7.89 3.99
CA ARG A 160 -15.57 -9.10 3.73
C ARG A 160 -14.10 -8.78 3.43
N THR A 161 -13.77 -7.59 2.91
CA THR A 161 -12.38 -7.23 2.58
C THR A 161 -11.69 -6.42 3.67
N VAL A 162 -12.33 -5.40 4.23
CA VAL A 162 -11.73 -4.46 5.17
C VAL A 162 -11.92 -4.91 6.61
N VAL A 163 -13.17 -5.24 6.96
CA VAL A 163 -13.56 -5.52 8.35
C VAL A 163 -13.10 -6.90 8.78
N ALA A 164 -13.54 -7.95 8.07
CA ALA A 164 -13.21 -9.34 8.40
C ALA A 164 -11.70 -9.63 8.39
N ASN A 165 -10.92 -8.85 7.63
CA ASN A 165 -9.46 -8.99 7.58
C ASN A 165 -8.73 -7.99 8.51
N GLY A 166 -9.43 -7.22 9.33
CA GLY A 166 -8.84 -6.38 10.37
C GLY A 166 -7.92 -5.26 9.85
N LEU A 167 -8.26 -4.63 8.73
CA LEU A 167 -7.42 -3.57 8.14
C LEU A 167 -7.39 -2.29 8.98
N LEU A 168 -8.54 -1.82 9.48
CA LEU A 168 -8.60 -0.64 10.36
C LEU A 168 -7.85 -0.87 11.68
N PRO A 169 -8.10 -1.99 12.41
CA PRO A 169 -7.34 -2.31 13.63
C PRO A 169 -5.84 -2.40 13.41
N LEU A 170 -5.40 -3.01 12.31
CA LEU A 170 -3.98 -3.08 11.96
C LEU A 170 -3.38 -1.69 11.75
N ALA A 171 -4.08 -0.80 11.05
CA ALA A 171 -3.59 0.56 10.86
C ALA A 171 -3.52 1.31 12.21
N LEU A 172 -4.55 1.21 13.05
CA LEU A 172 -4.60 1.85 14.37
C LEU A 172 -3.50 1.34 15.33
N SER A 173 -3.07 0.08 15.20
CA SER A 173 -1.97 -0.50 15.99
C SER A 173 -0.57 -0.18 15.46
N GLY A 174 -0.45 0.70 14.45
CA GLY A 174 0.84 1.09 13.87
C GLY A 174 1.28 0.21 12.68
N GLY A 175 0.46 -0.74 12.23
CA GLY A 175 0.67 -1.56 11.03
C GLY A 175 0.31 -0.84 9.73
N THR A 176 0.65 -1.44 8.58
CA THR A 176 0.27 -0.93 7.25
C THR A 176 -0.81 -1.82 6.63
N ALA A 177 -2.00 -1.27 6.45
CA ALA A 177 -3.07 -1.88 5.66
C ALA A 177 -3.11 -1.27 4.27
N CYS A 178 -3.27 -2.09 3.23
CA CYS A 178 -3.43 -1.62 1.86
C CYS A 178 -4.58 -2.33 1.14
N ILE A 179 -5.33 -1.61 0.33
CA ILE A 179 -6.35 -2.14 -0.58
C ILE A 179 -6.03 -1.66 -2.00
N LEU A 180 -5.98 -2.59 -2.95
CA LEU A 180 -5.67 -2.32 -4.36
C LEU A 180 -6.85 -2.76 -5.23
N ALA A 181 -7.40 -1.87 -6.03
CA ALA A 181 -8.33 -2.22 -7.11
C ALA A 181 -7.56 -2.38 -8.43
N TYR A 182 -7.65 -3.55 -9.06
CA TYR A 182 -6.94 -3.90 -10.30
C TYR A 182 -7.90 -4.47 -11.34
N GLY A 183 -7.68 -4.21 -12.63
CA GLY A 183 -8.54 -4.71 -13.71
C GLY A 183 -8.62 -3.77 -14.90
N GLN A 184 -9.29 -4.22 -15.97
CA GLN A 184 -9.50 -3.42 -17.17
C GLN A 184 -10.34 -2.17 -16.90
N THR A 185 -10.22 -1.14 -17.74
CA THR A 185 -11.14 -0.01 -17.73
C THR A 185 -12.60 -0.47 -17.87
N GLY A 186 -13.52 0.17 -17.13
CA GLY A 186 -14.95 -0.17 -17.18
C GLY A 186 -15.40 -1.37 -16.34
N THR A 187 -14.50 -2.07 -15.64
CA THR A 187 -14.85 -3.25 -14.82
C THR A 187 -15.29 -2.92 -13.38
N GLY A 188 -15.28 -1.65 -12.98
CA GLY A 188 -15.80 -1.20 -11.68
C GLY A 188 -14.77 -0.93 -10.58
N LYS A 189 -13.48 -0.76 -10.92
CA LYS A 189 -12.41 -0.40 -9.96
C LYS A 189 -12.74 0.86 -9.15
N THR A 190 -12.90 2.00 -9.83
CA THR A 190 -13.19 3.30 -9.21
C THR A 190 -14.50 3.28 -8.44
N TYR A 191 -15.56 2.66 -9.00
CA TYR A 191 -16.86 2.48 -8.32
C TYR A 191 -16.71 1.77 -6.97
N THR A 192 -15.86 0.75 -6.92
CA THR A 192 -15.60 0.00 -5.69
C THR A 192 -14.74 0.81 -4.74
N MET A 193 -13.63 1.38 -5.22
CA MET A 193 -12.67 2.07 -4.37
C MET A 193 -13.28 3.30 -3.70
N GLU A 194 -14.01 4.13 -4.46
CA GLU A 194 -14.74 5.30 -3.92
C GLU A 194 -15.68 4.86 -2.79
N ALA A 195 -16.45 3.78 -3.00
CA ALA A 195 -17.36 3.26 -1.99
C ALA A 195 -16.66 2.71 -0.73
N LEU A 196 -15.45 2.16 -0.86
CA LEU A 196 -14.62 1.74 0.28
C LEU A 196 -14.03 2.94 1.01
N GLU A 197 -13.58 3.97 0.31
CA GLU A 197 -13.05 5.21 0.89
C GLU A 197 -14.10 5.89 1.80
N HIS A 198 -15.35 6.00 1.34
CA HIS A 198 -16.46 6.52 2.16
C HIS A 198 -16.75 5.66 3.41
N ARG A 199 -16.70 4.32 3.28
CA ARG A 199 -16.96 3.41 4.42
C ARG A 199 -15.82 3.39 5.44
N VAL A 200 -14.58 3.52 4.97
CA VAL A 200 -13.43 3.77 5.83
C VAL A 200 -13.63 5.05 6.62
N ALA A 201 -14.07 6.15 5.99
CA ALA A 201 -14.34 7.40 6.70
C ALA A 201 -15.40 7.23 7.79
N ARG A 202 -16.50 6.52 7.47
CA ARG A 202 -17.59 6.17 8.39
C ARG A 202 -17.11 5.43 9.64
N ASP A 203 -16.28 4.39 9.47
CA ASP A 203 -15.99 3.45 10.56
C ASP A 203 -14.68 3.75 11.32
N LEU A 204 -13.74 4.50 10.73
CA LEU A 204 -12.41 4.71 11.29
C LEU A 204 -12.44 5.26 12.73
N PHE A 205 -13.29 6.24 13.01
CA PHE A 205 -13.41 6.85 14.34
C PHE A 205 -14.02 5.88 15.35
N ALA A 206 -15.07 5.14 14.98
CA ALA A 206 -15.70 4.17 15.87
C ALA A 206 -14.73 3.06 16.30
N VAL A 207 -13.92 2.54 15.36
CA VAL A 207 -12.86 1.57 15.65
C VAL A 207 -11.73 2.22 16.45
N GLY A 208 -11.35 3.45 16.11
CA GLY A 208 -10.36 4.24 16.82
C GLY A 208 -10.71 4.43 18.29
N ASP A 209 -11.96 4.75 18.59
CA ASP A 209 -12.46 4.90 19.97
C ASP A 209 -12.42 3.56 20.73
N ALA A 210 -12.81 2.47 20.08
CA ALA A 210 -12.77 1.13 20.68
C ALA A 210 -11.33 0.69 21.01
N VAL A 211 -10.40 0.86 20.06
CA VAL A 211 -8.97 0.56 20.25
C VAL A 211 -8.36 1.50 21.29
N GLY A 212 -8.75 2.78 21.28
CA GLY A 212 -8.25 3.80 22.20
C GLY A 212 -8.61 3.51 23.66
N ARG A 213 -9.88 3.15 23.92
CA ARG A 213 -10.32 2.71 25.25
C ARG A 213 -9.51 1.52 25.76
N ARG A 214 -9.29 0.51 24.92
CA ARG A 214 -8.49 -0.68 25.28
C ARG A 214 -7.04 -0.32 25.62
N LEU A 215 -6.41 0.58 24.87
CA LEU A 215 -5.05 1.03 25.16
C LEU A 215 -4.97 1.81 26.47
N HIS A 216 -5.94 2.67 26.76
CA HIS A 216 -6.07 3.37 28.05
C HIS A 216 -6.24 2.39 29.22
N GLU A 217 -7.09 1.38 29.07
CA GLU A 217 -7.31 0.35 30.10
C GLU A 217 -6.04 -0.47 30.38
N ALA A 218 -5.29 -0.81 29.33
CA ALA A 218 -4.02 -1.53 29.46
C ALA A 218 -2.95 -0.70 30.17
N GLU A 219 -2.87 0.60 29.87
CA GLU A 219 -1.96 1.53 30.55
C GLU A 219 -2.32 1.67 32.04
N LYS A 220 -3.60 1.87 32.37
CA LYS A 220 -4.08 1.96 33.77
C LYS A 220 -3.72 0.72 34.58
N LYS A 221 -3.95 -0.49 34.05
CA LYS A 221 -3.57 -1.76 34.71
C LYS A 221 -2.07 -1.93 34.94
N THR A 222 -1.23 -1.29 34.13
CA THR A 222 0.23 -1.40 34.24
C THR A 222 0.80 -0.45 35.30
N PHE A 223 0.11 0.66 35.61
CA PHE A 223 0.56 1.72 36.53
C PHE A 223 -0.25 1.79 37.85
N GLU A 224 -0.97 0.73 38.22
CA GLU A 224 -1.73 0.59 39.48
C GLU A 224 -0.85 0.52 40.77
N THR A 225 0.29 1.21 40.82
CA THR A 225 1.11 1.39 42.04
C THR A 225 1.10 2.80 42.62
N ASP A 226 0.68 3.84 41.89
CA ASP A 226 0.65 5.21 42.42
C ASP A 226 -0.74 5.85 42.29
N ALA A 227 -1.64 5.42 43.17
CA ALA A 227 -2.93 6.06 43.38
C ALA A 227 -2.74 7.44 44.03
N ASN A 228 -2.43 8.49 43.24
CA ASN A 228 -2.61 9.91 43.59
C ASN A 228 -2.25 10.88 42.44
N MET A 229 -2.80 10.67 41.24
CA MET A 229 -2.87 11.74 40.22
C MET A 229 -4.32 11.93 39.81
N ALA A 230 -4.82 13.13 40.08
CA ALA A 230 -6.20 13.54 39.93
C ALA A 230 -6.63 13.67 38.45
N ASP A 231 -7.88 13.28 38.21
CA ASP A 231 -8.93 14.02 37.49
C ASP A 231 -8.55 14.76 36.19
N GLY A 232 -9.10 14.29 35.06
CA GLY A 232 -9.43 15.15 33.93
C GLY A 232 -8.79 14.85 32.56
N SER A 233 -9.11 13.70 31.94
CA SER A 233 -9.44 13.64 30.50
C SER A 233 -9.92 12.24 30.08
N GLU A 234 -11.08 11.79 30.58
CA GLU A 234 -11.68 10.50 30.20
C GLU A 234 -12.10 10.36 28.72
N ASN A 235 -11.71 11.27 27.82
CA ASN A 235 -12.17 11.27 26.43
C ASN A 235 -11.19 11.88 25.41
N ASP A 236 -9.90 12.03 25.73
CA ASP A 236 -8.97 12.59 24.75
C ASP A 236 -8.62 11.53 23.70
N ASN A 237 -9.19 11.67 22.49
CA ASN A 237 -8.94 10.78 21.35
C ASN A 237 -7.43 10.58 21.18
N ILE A 238 -6.93 9.36 21.39
CA ILE A 238 -5.49 9.09 21.41
C ILE A 238 -4.83 9.12 20.05
N PHE A 239 -5.63 9.20 18.98
CA PHE A 239 -5.14 9.15 17.63
C PHE A 239 -5.19 10.54 17.00
N GLU A 240 -4.11 10.90 16.34
CA GLU A 240 -4.05 12.03 15.42
C GLU A 240 -4.13 11.48 13.99
N TYR A 241 -5.13 11.92 13.23
CA TYR A 241 -5.38 11.44 11.88
C TYR A 241 -4.99 12.47 10.83
N ASN A 242 -4.30 12.00 9.81
CA ASN A 242 -3.80 12.80 8.70
C ASN A 242 -4.10 12.10 7.38
N VAL A 243 -4.47 12.84 6.34
CA VAL A 243 -4.75 12.29 5.01
C VAL A 243 -3.93 12.99 3.93
N THR A 244 -3.49 12.21 2.95
CA THR A 244 -2.88 12.68 1.70
C THR A 244 -3.50 11.95 0.53
N PHE A 245 -3.69 12.60 -0.62
CA PHE A 245 -4.27 11.96 -1.81
C PHE A 245 -3.44 12.31 -3.05
N LEU A 246 -2.78 11.31 -3.63
CA LEU A 246 -1.88 11.47 -4.77
C LEU A 246 -2.50 10.87 -6.03
N GLU A 247 -2.38 11.58 -7.15
CA GLU A 247 -2.65 11.04 -8.48
C GLU A 247 -1.32 10.85 -9.23
N LEU A 248 -1.14 9.69 -9.85
CA LEU A 248 -0.02 9.34 -10.71
C LEU A 248 -0.53 9.11 -12.14
N LEU A 249 -0.33 10.11 -13.01
CA LEU A 249 -0.67 10.05 -14.43
C LEU A 249 0.61 9.93 -15.27
N GLY A 250 0.83 8.76 -15.85
CA GLY A 250 2.09 8.42 -16.50
C GLY A 250 3.27 8.61 -15.55
N LYS A 251 4.17 9.56 -15.87
CA LYS A 251 5.32 9.88 -15.02
C LYS A 251 5.06 11.01 -14.03
N ARG A 252 3.98 11.79 -14.18
CA ARG A 252 3.71 12.95 -13.33
C ARG A 252 2.90 12.52 -12.11
N ALA A 253 3.36 12.92 -10.93
CA ALA A 253 2.62 12.77 -9.69
C ALA A 253 2.11 14.15 -9.27
N VAL A 254 0.86 14.25 -8.83
CA VAL A 254 0.25 15.51 -8.36
C VAL A 254 -0.53 15.25 -7.08
N ASP A 255 -0.70 16.30 -6.27
CA ASP A 255 -1.46 16.27 -5.04
C ASP A 255 -2.92 16.68 -5.30
N LEU A 256 -3.87 15.79 -5.03
CA LEU A 256 -5.30 16.06 -5.23
C LEU A 256 -5.91 16.93 -4.13
N LEU A 257 -5.23 17.12 -2.99
CA LEU A 257 -5.68 17.96 -1.88
C LEU A 257 -5.07 19.37 -1.91
N GLU A 258 -4.15 19.64 -2.84
CA GLU A 258 -3.57 20.97 -3.04
C GLU A 258 -4.68 22.01 -3.29
N PRO A 259 -4.72 23.11 -2.52
CA PRO A 259 -5.66 24.20 -2.75
C PRO A 259 -5.57 24.70 -4.20
N VAL A 260 -6.72 24.82 -4.85
CA VAL A 260 -6.80 25.21 -6.26
C VAL A 260 -6.82 26.73 -6.48
N GLU A 261 -7.11 27.48 -5.42
CA GLU A 261 -7.17 28.94 -5.46
C GLU A 261 -5.81 29.53 -5.86
N GLY A 262 -5.79 30.29 -6.95
CA GLY A 262 -4.58 30.91 -7.46
C GLY A 262 -3.68 29.99 -8.31
N LEU A 263 -4.05 28.73 -8.53
CA LEU A 263 -3.32 27.87 -9.47
C LEU A 263 -3.57 28.28 -10.93
N PRO A 264 -2.55 28.18 -11.81
CA PRO A 264 -2.73 28.45 -13.22
C PRO A 264 -3.67 27.42 -13.86
N VAL A 265 -4.37 27.83 -14.90
CA VAL A 265 -5.21 26.95 -15.73
C VAL A 265 -4.61 26.84 -17.13
N ASP A 266 -4.77 25.68 -17.77
CA ASP A 266 -4.40 25.49 -19.17
C ASP A 266 -5.40 26.17 -20.12
N ALA A 267 -5.13 26.09 -21.43
CA ALA A 267 -5.99 26.67 -22.46
C ALA A 267 -7.39 26.03 -22.52
N GLN A 268 -7.59 24.89 -21.87
CA GLN A 268 -8.85 24.16 -21.78
C GLN A 268 -9.56 24.42 -20.44
N GLY A 269 -9.01 25.27 -19.57
CA GLY A 269 -9.56 25.61 -18.27
C GLY A 269 -9.26 24.58 -17.18
N ASN A 270 -8.38 23.60 -17.43
CA ASN A 270 -8.00 22.62 -16.42
C ASN A 270 -6.93 23.19 -15.49
N ILE A 271 -7.04 22.90 -14.20
CA ILE A 271 -6.09 23.36 -13.18
C ILE A 271 -4.74 22.65 -13.37
N LEU A 272 -3.67 23.44 -13.47
CA LEU A 272 -2.29 22.97 -13.60
C LEU A 272 -1.64 22.87 -12.21
N ARG A 273 -1.67 21.67 -11.65
CA ARG A 273 -1.04 21.33 -10.36
C ARG A 273 0.46 21.15 -10.45
N SER A 274 1.14 21.44 -9.34
CA SER A 274 2.57 21.24 -9.19
C SER A 274 2.94 19.76 -9.24
N GLU A 275 4.02 19.40 -9.94
CA GLU A 275 4.51 18.02 -9.89
C GLU A 275 5.13 17.72 -8.52
N VAL A 276 4.71 16.63 -7.92
CA VAL A 276 5.23 16.11 -6.66
C VAL A 276 6.43 15.19 -6.94
N PRO A 277 7.64 15.51 -6.45
CA PRO A 277 8.80 14.67 -6.67
C PRO A 277 8.72 13.40 -5.81
N ILE A 278 8.78 12.22 -6.46
CA ILE A 278 8.90 10.93 -5.77
C ILE A 278 10.38 10.60 -5.64
N LYS A 279 10.94 10.79 -4.43
CA LYS A 279 12.35 10.58 -4.13
C LYS A 279 12.53 9.74 -2.88
N GLU A 280 13.57 8.93 -2.87
CA GLU A 280 13.99 8.18 -1.68
C GLU A 280 14.63 9.17 -0.70
N ASN A 281 14.12 9.22 0.52
CA ASN A 281 14.75 10.03 1.57
C ASN A 281 16.00 9.32 2.12
N LYS A 282 16.76 9.99 3.01
CA LYS A 282 17.94 9.39 3.65
C LYS A 282 17.62 8.13 4.47
N ALA A 283 16.35 7.94 4.84
CA ALA A 283 15.86 6.75 5.51
C ALA A 283 15.36 5.67 4.54
N GLY A 284 15.57 5.79 3.23
CA GLY A 284 15.12 4.77 2.28
C GLY A 284 13.59 4.69 2.11
N ASP A 285 12.87 5.69 2.62
CA ASP A 285 11.41 5.78 2.57
C ASP A 285 11.00 6.78 1.47
N PHE A 286 9.86 6.51 0.83
CA PHE A 286 9.27 7.36 -0.19
C PHE A 286 8.14 8.17 0.44
N ASN A 287 8.51 9.31 1.03
CA ASN A 287 7.56 10.25 1.59
C ASN A 287 7.46 11.44 0.64
N PRO A 288 6.60 11.40 -0.39
CA PRO A 288 6.40 12.54 -1.26
C PRO A 288 5.95 13.76 -0.43
N PRO A 289 6.42 14.98 -0.76
CA PRO A 289 6.07 16.20 -0.04
C PRO A 289 4.64 16.64 -0.40
N LEU A 290 3.65 15.86 0.03
CA LEU A 290 2.23 16.13 -0.13
C LEU A 290 1.73 17.03 1.00
N ILE A 291 0.71 17.83 0.68
CA ILE A 291 -0.08 18.54 1.66
C ILE A 291 -0.79 17.50 2.50
N THR A 292 -0.48 17.53 3.80
CA THR A 292 -1.04 16.63 4.79
C THR A 292 -2.16 17.35 5.51
N ASN A 293 -3.39 16.87 5.34
CA ASN A 293 -4.56 17.44 5.99
C ASN A 293 -4.90 16.63 7.24
N ALA A 294 -4.84 17.28 8.40
CA ALA A 294 -5.40 16.71 9.62
C ALA A 294 -6.93 16.72 9.54
N PHE A 295 -7.59 15.70 10.10
CA PHE A 295 -9.04 15.63 10.20
C PHE A 295 -9.44 15.07 11.57
N ARG A 296 -10.60 15.51 12.07
CA ARG A 296 -11.09 15.22 13.43
C ARG A 296 -12.47 14.55 13.47
N SER A 297 -13.11 14.36 12.33
CA SER A 297 -14.38 13.63 12.22
C SER A 297 -14.49 12.87 10.90
N SER A 298 -15.48 11.96 10.82
CA SER A 298 -15.81 11.23 9.60
C SER A 298 -16.18 12.18 8.47
N GLU A 299 -16.98 13.21 8.77
CA GLU A 299 -17.48 14.19 7.81
C GLU A 299 -16.35 15.02 7.20
N GLU A 300 -15.34 15.39 8.01
CA GLU A 300 -14.16 16.10 7.50
C GLU A 300 -13.36 15.23 6.51
N LEU A 301 -13.13 13.95 6.85
CA LEU A 301 -12.44 13.02 5.95
C LEU A 301 -13.24 12.79 4.67
N GLU A 302 -14.54 12.59 4.78
CA GLU A 302 -15.44 12.43 3.63
C GLU A 302 -15.42 13.66 2.71
N ALA A 303 -15.45 14.87 3.27
CA ALA A 303 -15.35 16.10 2.49
C ALA A 303 -14.00 16.22 1.75
N LEU A 304 -12.90 15.82 2.40
CA LEU A 304 -11.56 15.81 1.78
C LEU A 304 -11.49 14.80 0.62
N ILE A 305 -12.05 13.59 0.79
CA ILE A 305 -12.13 12.56 -0.25
C ILE A 305 -13.00 13.04 -1.41
N ALA A 306 -14.21 13.52 -1.13
CA ALA A 306 -15.14 14.01 -2.15
C ALA A 306 -14.54 15.14 -2.99
N ARG A 307 -13.82 16.08 -2.34
CA ARG A 307 -13.11 17.17 -3.00
C ARG A 307 -12.01 16.65 -3.94
N ALA A 308 -11.17 15.72 -3.47
CA ALA A 308 -10.11 15.13 -4.29
C ALA A 308 -10.67 14.35 -5.50
N LEU A 309 -11.72 13.55 -5.29
CA LEU A 309 -12.38 12.79 -6.35
C LEU A 309 -13.11 13.70 -7.36
N ALA A 310 -13.70 14.81 -6.91
CA ALA A 310 -14.23 15.83 -7.81
C ALA A 310 -13.14 16.39 -8.74
N TYR A 311 -11.96 16.69 -8.19
CA TYR A 311 -10.83 17.16 -9.02
C TYR A 311 -10.33 16.11 -10.01
N ARG A 312 -10.18 14.86 -9.56
CA ARG A 312 -9.81 13.74 -10.45
C ARG A 312 -10.82 13.59 -11.60
N ARG A 313 -12.11 13.81 -11.33
CA ARG A 313 -13.18 13.80 -12.35
C ARG A 313 -13.12 15.01 -13.29
N THR A 314 -12.86 16.22 -12.80
CA THR A 314 -12.76 17.40 -13.69
C THR A 314 -11.57 17.35 -14.64
N SER A 315 -10.48 16.68 -14.24
CA SER A 315 -9.36 16.36 -15.15
C SER A 315 -9.76 15.37 -16.25
N ALA A 316 -10.91 14.69 -16.11
CA ALA A 316 -11.51 13.82 -17.09
C ALA A 316 -12.53 14.58 -17.96
N THR A 317 -12.08 15.34 -18.96
CA THR A 317 -12.98 16.00 -19.91
C THR A 317 -13.75 14.96 -20.75
N ALA A 318 -14.86 15.33 -21.42
CA ALA A 318 -15.69 14.41 -22.22
C ALA A 318 -14.93 13.67 -23.36
N ARG A 319 -13.70 14.08 -23.68
CA ARG A 319 -12.76 13.41 -24.62
C ARG A 319 -11.69 12.56 -23.93
N ASN A 320 -11.59 12.61 -22.60
CA ASN A 320 -10.53 12.10 -21.74
C ASN A 320 -11.15 11.43 -20.50
N ALA A 321 -11.45 10.13 -20.53
CA ALA A 321 -11.79 9.41 -19.30
C ALA A 321 -10.52 9.22 -18.44
N THR A 322 -10.06 10.26 -17.74
CA THR A 322 -8.77 10.31 -17.02
C THR A 322 -8.71 9.34 -15.84
N SER A 323 -9.85 9.03 -15.20
CA SER A 323 -9.90 8.05 -14.09
C SER A 323 -9.43 6.65 -14.50
N SER A 324 -9.51 6.30 -15.79
CA SER A 324 -9.03 5.02 -16.29
C SER A 324 -7.52 4.99 -16.56
N ARG A 325 -6.87 6.17 -16.59
CA ARG A 325 -5.48 6.35 -17.04
C ARG A 325 -4.54 6.83 -15.94
N SER A 326 -5.03 7.15 -14.76
CA SER A 326 -4.19 7.51 -13.61
C SER A 326 -4.40 6.55 -12.45
N HIS A 327 -3.33 6.31 -11.69
CA HIS A 327 -3.43 5.67 -10.39
C HIS A 327 -3.76 6.71 -9.34
N ALA A 328 -4.71 6.43 -8.46
CA ALA A 328 -5.01 7.28 -7.32
C ALA A 328 -4.65 6.55 -6.02
N ILE A 329 -3.98 7.25 -5.11
CA ILE A 329 -3.46 6.70 -3.86
C ILE A 329 -3.90 7.62 -2.72
N LEU A 330 -4.94 7.19 -2.00
CA LEU A 330 -5.35 7.80 -0.74
C LEU A 330 -4.54 7.14 0.39
N THR A 331 -3.89 7.94 1.22
CA THR A 331 -3.15 7.46 2.39
C THR A 331 -3.65 8.17 3.64
N ILE A 332 -4.23 7.40 4.55
CA ILE A 332 -4.57 7.84 5.90
C ILE A 332 -3.43 7.41 6.83
N ARG A 333 -2.84 8.37 7.53
CA ARG A 333 -1.79 8.18 8.53
C ARG A 333 -2.38 8.40 9.92
N ILE A 334 -2.09 7.47 10.82
CA ILE A 334 -2.65 7.42 12.16
C ILE A 334 -1.50 7.46 13.15
N LYS A 335 -1.34 8.56 13.86
CA LYS A 335 -0.33 8.69 14.90
C LYS A 335 -0.95 8.42 16.27
N ASN A 336 -0.35 7.52 17.03
CA ASN A 336 -0.76 7.25 18.40
C ASN A 336 -0.07 8.26 19.34
N LYS A 337 -0.86 9.12 20.01
CA LYS A 337 -0.36 10.13 20.96
C LYS A 337 0.20 9.52 22.25
N LEU A 338 -0.28 8.35 22.67
CA LEU A 338 0.28 7.61 23.82
C LEU A 338 1.65 7.00 23.49
N LEU A 339 1.85 6.61 22.23
CA LEU A 339 3.10 6.05 21.73
C LEU A 339 3.71 6.98 20.65
N PRO A 340 4.14 8.21 21.02
CA PRO A 340 4.55 9.22 20.06
C PRO A 340 5.81 8.85 19.26
N TYR A 341 6.54 7.82 19.71
CA TYR A 341 7.75 7.30 19.09
C TYR A 341 7.54 6.03 18.27
N ALA A 342 6.34 5.43 18.37
CA ALA A 342 5.97 4.31 17.53
C ALA A 342 5.74 4.80 16.09
N ASP A 343 5.90 3.89 15.14
CA ASP A 343 5.63 4.20 13.75
C ASP A 343 4.13 4.49 13.55
N GLU A 344 3.83 5.59 12.85
CA GLU A 344 2.46 5.94 12.49
C GLU A 344 1.82 4.82 11.68
N GLY A 345 0.61 4.42 12.07
CA GLY A 345 -0.35 3.61 11.33
C GLY A 345 -0.60 4.12 9.92
N ARG A 346 -0.84 3.22 8.96
CA ARG A 346 -1.07 3.57 7.55
C ARG A 346 -2.16 2.72 6.97
N LEU A 347 -3.19 3.37 6.44
CA LEU A 347 -4.20 2.75 5.60
C LEU A 347 -4.08 3.36 4.20
N ILE A 348 -3.82 2.52 3.20
CA ILE A 348 -3.53 2.92 1.83
C ILE A 348 -4.62 2.34 0.92
N LEU A 349 -5.39 3.21 0.26
CA LEU A 349 -6.42 2.82 -0.69
C LEU A 349 -5.96 3.24 -2.09
N VAL A 350 -5.93 2.28 -3.02
CA VAL A 350 -5.30 2.45 -4.32
C VAL A 350 -6.24 2.03 -5.44
N ASP A 351 -6.69 3.01 -6.23
CA ASP A 351 -7.38 2.77 -7.49
C ASP A 351 -6.36 2.79 -8.63
N LEU A 352 -6.02 1.62 -9.17
CA LEU A 352 -5.04 1.52 -10.24
C LEU A 352 -5.65 1.93 -11.58
N ALA A 353 -4.82 2.47 -12.46
CA ALA A 353 -5.16 2.65 -13.87
C ALA A 353 -5.58 1.31 -14.52
N GLY A 354 -6.38 1.40 -15.58
CA GLY A 354 -6.81 0.24 -16.35
C GLY A 354 -5.65 -0.52 -16.99
N SER A 355 -5.82 -1.84 -17.12
CA SER A 355 -4.85 -2.73 -17.74
C SER A 355 -5.11 -3.02 -19.22
N GLU A 356 -5.76 -2.10 -19.94
CA GLU A 356 -6.09 -2.23 -21.37
C GLU A 356 -4.85 -2.41 -22.27
N ARG A 357 -5.08 -2.98 -23.47
CA ARG A 357 -4.01 -3.29 -24.42
C ARG A 357 -3.71 -2.11 -25.33
N TYR A 358 -2.51 -2.11 -25.89
CA TYR A 358 -2.10 -1.16 -26.93
C TYR A 358 -3.01 -1.20 -28.17
N GLU A 359 -3.63 -2.34 -28.48
CA GLU A 359 -4.51 -2.47 -29.65
C GLU A 359 -5.77 -1.58 -29.55
N ASP A 360 -6.23 -1.30 -28.32
CA ASP A 360 -7.35 -0.40 -28.02
C ASP A 360 -6.96 1.09 -28.18
N SER A 361 -5.66 1.37 -28.39
CA SER A 361 -5.08 2.73 -28.43
C SER A 361 -4.75 3.26 -29.82
N LYS A 362 -5.17 2.59 -30.90
CA LYS A 362 -4.84 2.98 -32.29
C LYS A 362 -5.31 4.39 -32.69
N MET A 363 -6.29 4.96 -31.98
CA MET A 363 -6.81 6.32 -32.17
C MET A 363 -6.21 7.35 -31.20
N HIS A 364 -5.13 7.02 -30.48
CA HIS A 364 -4.52 7.91 -29.49
C HIS A 364 -3.48 8.85 -30.11
N ASP A 365 -3.46 10.10 -29.62
CA ASP A 365 -2.34 11.01 -29.89
C ASP A 365 -1.06 10.53 -29.18
N LYS A 366 0.09 11.14 -29.54
CA LYS A 366 1.40 10.78 -28.99
C LYS A 366 1.46 10.83 -27.47
N GLN A 367 0.83 11.84 -26.86
CA GLN A 367 0.84 12.00 -25.40
C GLN A 367 0.09 10.84 -24.72
N ARG A 368 -1.08 10.49 -25.24
CA ARG A 368 -1.89 9.36 -24.76
C ARG A 368 -1.19 8.02 -24.94
N MET A 369 -0.44 7.84 -26.03
CA MET A 369 0.39 6.65 -26.24
C MET A 369 1.49 6.54 -25.18
N ASP A 370 2.17 7.64 -24.86
CA ASP A 370 3.21 7.67 -23.82
C ASP A 370 2.64 7.41 -22.41
N GLU A 371 1.48 7.98 -22.09
CA GLU A 371 0.73 7.72 -20.85
C GLU A 371 0.36 6.24 -20.73
N SER A 372 -0.24 5.66 -21.78
CA SER A 372 -0.63 4.24 -21.82
C SER A 372 0.57 3.31 -21.67
N ARG A 373 1.71 3.68 -22.28
CA ARG A 373 2.97 2.93 -22.14
C ARG A 373 3.48 2.95 -20.71
N GLU A 374 3.46 4.09 -20.04
CA GLU A 374 3.92 4.20 -18.66
C GLU A 374 2.96 3.49 -17.68
N ASN A 375 1.65 3.56 -17.92
CA ASN A 375 0.67 2.81 -17.13
C ASN A 375 0.91 1.30 -17.20
N ASN A 376 1.09 0.77 -18.42
CA ASN A 376 1.40 -0.64 -18.62
C ASN A 376 2.73 -1.05 -17.97
N LYS A 377 3.76 -0.21 -18.07
CA LYS A 377 5.03 -0.41 -17.37
C LYS A 377 4.84 -0.40 -15.85
N SER A 378 3.96 0.46 -15.34
CA SER A 378 3.72 0.56 -13.91
C SER A 378 3.09 -0.71 -13.33
N LEU A 379 2.07 -1.24 -14.02
CA LEU A 379 1.36 -2.49 -13.68
C LEU A 379 2.25 -3.73 -13.89
N MET A 380 3.16 -3.69 -14.87
CA MET A 380 4.14 -4.75 -15.09
C MET A 380 5.12 -4.86 -13.93
N ASN A 381 5.74 -3.77 -13.46
CA ASN A 381 6.69 -3.91 -12.35
C ASN A 381 5.98 -4.23 -11.03
N LEU A 382 4.71 -3.81 -10.87
CA LEU A 382 3.87 -4.24 -9.75
C LEU A 382 3.76 -5.76 -9.73
N LYS A 383 3.51 -6.37 -10.90
CA LYS A 383 3.45 -7.82 -11.11
C LYS A 383 4.73 -8.52 -10.68
N ASP A 384 5.85 -7.99 -11.15
CA ASP A 384 7.16 -8.59 -10.93
C ASP A 384 7.58 -8.48 -9.47
N SER A 385 7.24 -7.36 -8.82
CA SER A 385 7.47 -7.16 -7.38
C SER A 385 6.72 -8.19 -6.55
N VAL A 386 5.47 -8.46 -6.92
CA VAL A 386 4.64 -9.43 -6.22
C VAL A 386 5.12 -10.84 -6.48
N ARG A 387 5.37 -11.21 -7.73
CA ARG A 387 5.88 -12.55 -8.06
C ARG A 387 7.22 -12.83 -7.39
N ALA A 388 8.04 -11.81 -7.20
CA ALA A 388 9.26 -11.92 -6.41
C ALA A 388 8.94 -12.15 -4.92
N LYS A 389 8.00 -11.39 -4.34
CA LYS A 389 7.54 -11.60 -2.95
C LYS A 389 6.96 -13.00 -2.74
N ALA A 390 6.14 -13.49 -3.66
CA ALA A 390 5.51 -14.81 -3.63
C ALA A 390 6.53 -15.94 -3.56
N ARG A 391 7.56 -15.90 -4.42
CA ARG A 391 8.64 -16.89 -4.45
C ARG A 391 9.42 -16.98 -3.15
N MET A 392 9.38 -15.98 -2.28
CA MET A 392 10.07 -16.01 -0.98
C MET A 392 9.45 -16.97 0.03
N ALA A 393 8.18 -17.34 -0.14
CA ALA A 393 7.57 -18.38 0.70
C ALA A 393 8.21 -19.76 0.45
N ASP A 394 8.65 -19.98 -0.79
CA ASP A 394 9.12 -21.28 -1.27
C ASP A 394 10.66 -21.37 -1.40
N GLU A 395 11.35 -20.25 -1.62
CA GLU A 395 12.80 -20.21 -1.87
C GLU A 395 13.61 -19.89 -0.59
N GLU A 396 14.59 -20.75 -0.28
CA GLU A 396 15.59 -20.48 0.75
C GLU A 396 16.59 -19.41 0.26
N GLY A 397 16.48 -18.19 0.77
CA GLY A 397 17.46 -17.13 0.54
C GLY A 397 16.90 -15.72 0.40
N PHE A 398 17.74 -14.84 -0.18
CA PHE A 398 17.36 -13.47 -0.51
C PHE A 398 16.78 -13.41 -1.92
N VAL A 399 15.49 -13.08 -2.04
CA VAL A 399 14.86 -12.78 -3.32
C VAL A 399 14.79 -11.26 -3.47
N HIS A 400 15.36 -10.75 -4.57
CA HIS A 400 15.32 -9.32 -4.86
C HIS A 400 13.93 -8.93 -5.40
N ILE A 401 13.32 -7.93 -4.77
CA ILE A 401 12.02 -7.40 -5.18
C ILE A 401 12.21 -6.06 -5.94
N PRO A 402 11.86 -5.96 -7.23
CA PRO A 402 12.18 -4.82 -8.10
C PRO A 402 11.26 -3.59 -7.92
N TRP A 403 10.93 -3.21 -6.69
CA TRP A 403 9.99 -2.11 -6.42
C TRP A 403 10.54 -0.70 -6.75
N ARG A 404 11.86 -0.56 -7.01
CA ARG A 404 12.47 0.73 -7.43
C ARG A 404 12.26 1.09 -8.91
N LEU A 405 11.68 0.19 -9.72
CA LEU A 405 11.64 0.36 -11.17
C LEU A 405 10.62 1.40 -11.66
N ASN A 406 9.62 1.76 -10.85
CA ASN A 406 8.67 2.83 -11.18
C ASN A 406 8.16 3.55 -9.91
N LYS A 407 7.56 4.73 -10.10
CA LYS A 407 7.03 5.57 -9.01
C LYS A 407 5.91 4.87 -8.22
N LEU A 408 5.04 4.09 -8.86
CA LEU A 408 3.95 3.37 -8.21
C LEU A 408 4.48 2.34 -7.20
N THR A 409 5.39 1.46 -7.61
CA THR A 409 5.99 0.44 -6.76
C THR A 409 6.91 1.03 -5.69
N MET A 410 7.49 2.22 -5.94
CA MET A 410 8.21 2.97 -4.91
C MET A 410 7.26 3.50 -3.82
N LEU A 411 6.11 4.06 -4.21
CA LEU A 411 5.06 4.50 -3.27
C LEU A 411 4.45 3.32 -2.50
N LEU A 412 4.31 2.18 -3.16
CA LEU A 412 3.82 0.93 -2.59
C LEU A 412 4.92 0.07 -1.95
N LYS A 413 6.14 0.61 -1.77
CA LYS A 413 7.26 -0.11 -1.11
C LYS A 413 6.84 -0.80 0.19
N PRO A 414 6.07 -0.18 1.12
CA PRO A 414 5.71 -0.83 2.37
C PRO A 414 5.03 -2.20 2.20
N ILE A 415 4.35 -2.44 1.08
CA ILE A 415 3.65 -3.69 0.78
C ILE A 415 4.62 -4.78 0.31
N PHE A 416 5.74 -4.38 -0.30
CA PHE A 416 6.75 -5.28 -0.86
C PHE A 416 7.97 -5.45 0.03
N ASP A 417 8.15 -4.59 1.02
CA ASP A 417 9.35 -4.55 1.84
C ASP A 417 9.37 -5.70 2.85
N VAL A 418 10.00 -6.80 2.43
CA VAL A 418 10.21 -8.00 3.25
C VAL A 418 11.22 -7.82 4.38
N GLU A 419 11.97 -6.71 4.39
CA GLU A 419 12.83 -6.34 5.51
C GLU A 419 12.09 -5.46 6.53
N SER A 420 10.88 -5.02 6.20
CA SER A 420 10.02 -4.28 7.12
C SER A 420 9.63 -5.15 8.31
N ARG A 421 9.91 -4.66 9.51
CA ARG A 421 9.43 -5.27 10.77
C ARG A 421 7.99 -4.88 11.10
N ARG A 422 7.38 -4.03 10.27
CA ARG A 422 6.03 -3.54 10.46
C ARG A 422 5.05 -4.57 9.91
N ALA A 423 4.04 -4.92 10.70
CA ALA A 423 2.96 -5.78 10.26
C ALA A 423 2.25 -5.14 9.05
N THR A 424 2.04 -5.92 7.99
CA THR A 424 1.42 -5.46 6.75
C THR A 424 0.33 -6.40 6.29
N LYS A 425 -0.85 -5.87 5.97
CA LYS A 425 -1.91 -6.61 5.28
C LYS A 425 -2.29 -5.91 3.99
N THR A 426 -2.47 -6.68 2.93
CA THR A 426 -2.83 -6.18 1.62
C THR A 426 -4.02 -6.96 1.08
N VAL A 427 -5.05 -6.25 0.64
CA VAL A 427 -6.17 -6.84 -0.11
C VAL A 427 -6.10 -6.37 -1.55
N ILE A 428 -6.26 -7.30 -2.49
CA ILE A 428 -6.26 -7.00 -3.92
C ILE A 428 -7.58 -7.43 -4.49
N ILE A 429 -8.34 -6.48 -5.00
CA ILE A 429 -9.65 -6.71 -5.62
C ILE A 429 -9.46 -6.66 -7.14
N ALA A 430 -9.53 -7.81 -7.79
CA ALA A 430 -9.42 -7.95 -9.24
C ALA A 430 -10.80 -7.87 -9.88
N HIS A 431 -11.02 -6.80 -10.64
CA HIS A 431 -12.28 -6.47 -11.31
C HIS A 431 -12.30 -6.99 -12.75
N VAL A 432 -13.30 -7.80 -13.05
CA VAL A 432 -13.51 -8.38 -14.39
C VAL A 432 -14.86 -8.00 -14.97
N SER A 433 -14.90 -7.82 -16.29
CA SER A 433 -16.14 -7.58 -17.01
C SER A 433 -17.02 -8.84 -16.97
N PRO A 434 -18.35 -8.70 -16.83
CA PRO A 434 -19.26 -9.82 -16.85
C PRO A 434 -19.48 -10.37 -18.28
N HIS A 435 -19.09 -9.65 -19.33
CA HIS A 435 -19.45 -9.94 -20.72
C HIS A 435 -18.49 -10.94 -21.41
N ILE A 436 -19.01 -11.81 -22.29
CA ILE A 436 -18.24 -12.89 -22.94
C ILE A 436 -17.13 -12.40 -23.86
N GLN A 437 -17.28 -11.24 -24.51
CA GLN A 437 -16.23 -10.68 -25.35
C GLN A 437 -14.99 -10.28 -24.56
N ASP A 438 -15.20 -9.82 -23.33
CA ASP A 438 -14.12 -9.42 -22.44
C ASP A 438 -13.51 -10.62 -21.70
N SER A 439 -13.96 -11.84 -21.97
CA SER A 439 -13.48 -13.05 -21.28
C SER A 439 -11.96 -13.23 -21.40
N VAL A 440 -11.35 -12.84 -22.53
CA VAL A 440 -9.88 -12.88 -22.68
C VAL A 440 -9.18 -11.84 -21.82
N HIS A 441 -9.75 -10.64 -21.68
CA HIS A 441 -9.22 -9.62 -20.77
C HIS A 441 -9.39 -10.06 -19.31
N SER A 442 -10.56 -10.61 -18.98
CA SER A 442 -10.86 -11.19 -17.67
C SER A 442 -9.90 -12.31 -17.31
N VAL A 443 -9.60 -13.23 -18.24
CA VAL A 443 -8.58 -14.27 -18.04
C VAL A 443 -7.21 -13.67 -17.73
N ASN A 444 -6.80 -12.59 -18.40
CA ASN A 444 -5.52 -11.94 -18.11
C ASN A 444 -5.50 -11.33 -16.70
N THR A 445 -6.57 -10.64 -16.31
CA THR A 445 -6.71 -10.05 -14.98
C THR A 445 -6.71 -11.13 -13.88
N LEU A 446 -7.49 -12.20 -14.04
CA LEU A 446 -7.55 -13.30 -13.04
C LEU A 446 -6.24 -14.08 -12.97
N SER A 447 -5.61 -14.36 -14.11
CA SER A 447 -4.30 -15.03 -14.19
C SER A 447 -3.18 -14.18 -13.59
N TYR A 448 -3.35 -12.85 -13.58
CA TYR A 448 -2.44 -11.92 -12.93
C TYR A 448 -2.65 -11.91 -11.42
N ALA A 449 -3.91 -11.84 -10.96
CA ALA A 449 -4.25 -11.69 -9.56
C ALA A 449 -4.17 -12.99 -8.76
N ALA A 450 -4.52 -14.15 -9.33
CA ALA A 450 -4.54 -15.42 -8.60
C ALA A 450 -3.18 -15.78 -7.92
N PRO A 451 -2.01 -15.56 -8.56
CA PRO A 451 -0.71 -15.82 -7.92
C PRO A 451 -0.38 -14.94 -6.71
N PHE A 452 -1.17 -13.89 -6.43
CA PHE A 452 -0.99 -13.06 -5.21
C PHE A 452 -1.48 -13.78 -3.96
N LYS A 453 -2.23 -14.88 -4.10
CA LYS A 453 -2.66 -15.75 -3.00
C LYS A 453 -1.44 -16.52 -2.48
N THR A 454 -0.62 -15.85 -1.67
CA THR A 454 0.60 -16.41 -1.11
C THR A 454 0.41 -16.64 0.38
N SER A 455 0.93 -17.74 0.89
CA SER A 455 1.13 -17.87 2.34
C SER A 455 2.04 -16.73 2.82
N PRO A 456 1.81 -16.19 4.03
CA PRO A 456 2.74 -15.23 4.59
C PRO A 456 4.14 -15.84 4.57
N PRO A 457 5.18 -15.09 4.15
CA PRO A 457 6.53 -15.59 4.23
C PRO A 457 6.78 -16.02 5.68
N LYS A 458 7.42 -17.19 5.88
CA LYS A 458 7.74 -17.68 7.24
C LYS A 458 8.32 -16.51 8.02
N PRO A 459 7.77 -16.15 9.21
CA PRO A 459 8.26 -15.02 9.98
C PRO A 459 9.74 -15.26 10.20
N ARG A 460 10.55 -14.48 9.47
CA ARG A 460 11.98 -14.51 9.68
C ARG A 460 12.12 -13.87 11.05
N GLY A 461 12.56 -14.66 12.04
CA GLY A 461 12.83 -14.16 13.39
C GLY A 461 13.67 -12.88 13.33
N PRO A 462 13.75 -12.11 14.44
CA PRO A 462 14.43 -10.83 14.46
C PRO A 462 15.75 -10.90 13.69
N ALA A 463 15.87 -10.01 12.69
CA ALA A 463 17.03 -10.02 11.80
C ALA A 463 18.31 -10.16 12.63
N PRO A 464 19.17 -11.15 12.33
CA PRO A 464 20.29 -11.45 13.18
C PRO A 464 21.17 -10.22 13.35
N TYR A 465 21.68 -10.03 14.57
CA TYR A 465 22.37 -8.83 14.97
C TYR A 465 23.59 -8.57 14.06
N ASP A 466 23.64 -7.38 13.45
CA ASP A 466 24.78 -6.90 12.70
C ASP A 466 25.23 -5.55 13.29
N PRO A 467 26.44 -5.47 13.88
CA PRO A 467 26.96 -4.23 14.46
C PRO A 467 27.18 -3.11 13.43
N ALA A 468 27.16 -3.41 12.13
CA ALA A 468 27.22 -2.42 11.06
C ALA A 468 25.84 -1.99 10.53
N ASP A 469 24.76 -2.64 10.97
CA ASP A 469 23.39 -2.35 10.54
C ASP A 469 22.46 -2.06 11.74
N PRO A 470 22.25 -0.78 12.07
CA PRO A 470 21.40 -0.39 13.19
C PRO A 470 19.95 -0.81 13.10
N ARG A 471 19.47 -1.22 11.92
CA ARG A 471 18.11 -1.76 11.75
C ARG A 471 17.96 -3.12 12.42
N THR A 472 19.07 -3.82 12.67
CA THR A 472 19.09 -5.13 13.35
C THR A 472 19.09 -4.99 14.87
N TRP A 473 19.42 -3.83 15.42
CA TRP A 473 19.62 -3.64 16.86
C TRP A 473 18.29 -3.58 17.61
N ASN A 474 18.18 -4.36 18.69
CA ASN A 474 17.11 -4.22 19.68
C ASN A 474 17.46 -3.09 20.68
N THR A 475 16.58 -2.82 21.65
CA THR A 475 16.80 -1.76 22.65
C THR A 475 18.09 -1.96 23.44
N ALA A 476 18.37 -3.16 23.92
CA ALA A 476 19.59 -3.45 24.67
C ALA A 476 20.86 -3.18 23.85
N ARG A 477 20.89 -3.64 22.59
CA ARG A 477 22.01 -3.38 21.67
C ARG A 477 22.13 -1.91 21.29
N THR A 478 21.01 -1.21 21.15
CA THR A 478 20.99 0.23 20.89
C THR A 478 21.59 1.00 22.06
N ARG A 479 21.16 0.70 23.30
CA ARG A 479 21.74 1.29 24.53
C ARG A 479 23.22 1.01 24.63
N GLN A 480 23.62 -0.24 24.43
CA GLN A 480 25.04 -0.63 24.46
C GLN A 480 25.86 0.19 23.46
N TRP A 481 25.41 0.26 22.20
CA TRP A 481 26.11 1.04 21.18
C TRP A 481 26.16 2.54 21.51
N LEU A 482 25.07 3.12 22.01
CA LEU A 482 25.05 4.53 22.45
C LEU A 482 26.05 4.77 23.57
N THR A 483 26.06 3.91 24.59
CA THR A 483 27.02 3.96 25.70
C THR A 483 28.46 3.90 25.20
N ASP A 484 28.76 2.98 24.28
CA ASP A 484 30.10 2.85 23.70
C ASP A 484 30.50 4.11 22.92
N GLU A 485 29.61 4.63 22.07
CA GLU A 485 29.85 5.83 21.26
C GLU A 485 30.02 7.10 22.11
N PHE A 486 29.22 7.27 23.17
CA PHE A 486 29.40 8.38 24.11
C PHE A 486 30.69 8.22 24.91
N THR A 487 31.08 6.99 25.27
CA THR A 487 32.32 6.71 25.99
C THR A 487 33.54 7.05 25.14
N VAL A 488 33.55 6.65 23.87
CA VAL A 488 34.63 6.98 22.92
C VAL A 488 34.81 8.50 22.82
N ARG A 489 33.71 9.25 22.62
CA ARG A 489 33.77 10.72 22.53
C ARG A 489 34.21 11.38 23.83
N ALA A 490 33.73 10.89 24.96
CA ALA A 490 34.12 11.39 26.27
C ALA A 490 35.63 11.17 26.51
N ARG A 491 36.17 10.00 26.13
CA ARG A 491 37.63 9.73 26.14
C ARG A 491 38.40 10.67 25.23
N THR A 492 37.94 10.88 23.98
CA THR A 492 38.60 11.80 23.05
C THR A 492 38.70 13.21 23.62
N ARG A 493 37.62 13.70 24.25
CA ARG A 493 37.60 15.02 24.90
C ARG A 493 38.51 15.07 26.12
N GLN A 494 38.52 14.03 26.95
CA GLN A 494 39.41 13.94 28.11
C GLN A 494 40.88 14.02 27.69
N ILE A 495 41.26 13.30 26.62
CA ILE A 495 42.62 13.35 26.03
C ILE A 495 42.92 14.75 25.48
N ALA A 496 41.98 15.36 24.74
CA ALA A 496 42.17 16.71 24.21
C ALA A 496 42.35 17.75 25.32
N ALA A 497 41.53 17.69 26.37
CA ALA A 497 41.61 18.57 27.53
C ALA A 497 42.92 18.37 28.30
N HIS A 498 43.40 17.13 28.43
CA HIS A 498 44.69 16.83 29.04
C HIS A 498 45.87 17.38 28.24
N LYS A 499 45.88 17.24 26.90
CA LYS A 499 46.89 17.87 26.04
C LYS A 499 46.95 19.39 26.21
N VAL A 500 45.80 20.05 26.40
CA VAL A 500 45.75 21.49 26.67
C VAL A 500 46.36 21.81 28.05
N LYS A 501 46.03 21.03 29.09
CA LYS A 501 46.59 21.19 30.44
C LYS A 501 48.08 20.88 30.49
N GLU A 502 48.54 19.88 29.75
CA GLU A 502 49.94 19.51 29.61
C GLU A 502 50.75 20.67 29.02
N LYS A 503 50.32 21.23 27.89
CA LYS A 503 50.93 22.43 27.30
C LYS A 503 50.94 23.63 28.26
N ALA A 504 49.88 23.82 29.04
CA ALA A 504 49.82 24.90 30.03
C ALA A 504 50.76 24.67 31.23
N ALA A 505 50.95 23.42 31.65
CA ALA A 505 51.86 23.03 32.71
C ALA A 505 53.33 23.14 32.28
N GLU A 506 53.64 22.74 31.03
CA GLU A 506 54.97 22.92 30.43
C GLU A 506 55.39 24.39 30.43
N ARG A 507 54.49 25.31 30.04
CA ARG A 507 54.73 26.76 30.11
C ARG A 507 55.04 27.27 31.52
N ARG A 508 54.61 26.54 32.56
CA ARG A 508 54.84 26.86 33.98
C ARG A 508 55.97 26.03 34.60
N GLY A 509 56.75 25.30 33.79
CA GLY A 509 57.85 24.46 34.26
C GLY A 509 57.42 23.22 35.05
N LYS A 510 56.16 22.77 34.92
CA LYS A 510 55.61 21.62 35.64
C LYS A 510 55.33 20.46 34.68
N LYS A 511 55.62 19.22 35.09
CA LYS A 511 55.21 17.99 34.35
C LYS A 511 53.86 17.48 34.86
N LEU A 512 52.92 17.26 33.96
CA LEU A 512 51.65 16.60 34.27
C LEU A 512 51.82 15.08 34.26
N ARG A 513 51.01 14.35 35.06
CA ARG A 513 50.98 12.89 34.97
C ARG A 513 50.24 12.45 33.69
N PRO A 514 50.69 11.38 33.02
CA PRO A 514 49.98 10.81 31.87
C PRO A 514 48.57 10.34 32.25
N ILE A 515 47.63 10.41 31.30
CA ILE A 515 46.32 9.77 31.45
C ILE A 515 46.46 8.26 31.31
N ASP A 516 45.80 7.53 32.21
CA ASP A 516 45.55 6.10 32.04
C ASP A 516 44.47 5.90 30.96
N PRO A 517 44.79 5.25 29.82
CA PRO A 517 43.84 4.98 28.74
C PRO A 517 42.64 4.14 29.16
N ASN A 518 42.76 3.36 30.23
CA ASN A 518 41.73 2.46 30.73
C ASN A 518 40.92 3.04 31.89
N SER A 519 41.20 4.28 32.30
CA SER A 519 40.42 4.92 33.36
C SER A 519 38.94 5.02 32.97
N PRO A 520 38.01 4.69 33.89
CA PRO A 520 36.59 4.80 33.62
C PRO A 520 36.22 6.26 33.37
N VAL A 521 35.41 6.49 32.33
CA VAL A 521 34.95 7.83 31.96
C VAL A 521 33.48 7.94 32.31
N GLN A 522 33.16 8.91 33.16
CA GLN A 522 31.77 9.22 33.49
C GLN A 522 31.12 9.91 32.30
N LEU A 523 30.02 9.33 31.81
CA LEU A 523 29.23 9.95 30.75
C LEU A 523 28.48 11.15 31.31
N LEU A 524 28.51 12.25 30.55
CA LEU A 524 27.74 13.46 30.86
C LEU A 524 26.24 13.30 30.58
N VAL A 525 25.85 12.19 29.95
CA VAL A 525 24.47 11.93 29.54
C VAL A 525 24.05 10.54 30.01
N ASP A 526 22.85 10.45 30.54
CA ASP A 526 22.20 9.22 30.96
C ASP A 526 21.60 8.50 29.73
N VAL A 527 22.26 7.44 29.28
CA VAL A 527 21.87 6.70 28.07
C VAL A 527 20.53 5.99 28.24
N ASP A 528 20.17 5.58 29.46
CA ASP A 528 18.90 4.89 29.72
C ASP A 528 17.71 5.85 29.58
N LYS A 529 17.89 7.13 29.97
CA LYS A 529 16.91 8.19 29.69
C LYS A 529 16.85 8.57 28.22
N LEU A 530 17.98 8.53 27.51
CA LEU A 530 18.03 8.84 26.07
C LEU A 530 17.37 7.76 25.22
N CYS A 531 17.43 6.50 25.66
CA CYS A 531 16.93 5.32 24.95
C CYS A 531 16.06 4.47 25.89
N PRO A 532 14.81 4.89 26.18
CA PRO A 532 13.89 4.16 27.06
C PRO A 532 13.51 2.80 26.49
N GLU A 533 12.83 1.99 27.30
CA GLU A 533 12.46 0.63 26.93
C GLU A 533 11.57 0.62 25.67
N GLY A 534 11.78 -0.35 24.77
CA GLY A 534 11.14 -0.39 23.45
C GLY A 534 11.76 0.54 22.38
N MET A 535 12.65 1.46 22.74
CA MET A 535 13.35 2.29 21.75
C MET A 535 14.44 1.49 21.03
N THR A 536 14.48 1.52 19.70
CA THR A 536 15.55 0.93 18.88
C THR A 536 16.43 2.02 18.28
N ALA A 537 17.54 1.66 17.66
CA ALA A 537 18.42 2.61 16.97
C ALA A 537 17.70 3.37 15.85
N VAL A 538 16.71 2.74 15.21
CA VAL A 538 15.86 3.39 14.20
C VAL A 538 14.96 4.45 14.84
N HIS A 539 14.32 4.12 15.98
CA HIS A 539 13.49 5.06 16.74
C HIS A 539 14.32 6.25 17.23
N PHE A 540 15.51 5.99 17.80
CA PHE A 540 16.44 7.02 18.26
C PHE A 540 16.87 7.94 17.11
N GLY A 541 17.30 7.39 15.97
CA GLY A 541 17.67 8.21 14.81
C GLY A 541 16.53 9.10 14.29
N ARG A 542 15.28 8.62 14.32
CA ARG A 542 14.09 9.37 13.87
C ARG A 542 13.74 10.52 14.82
N MET A 543 13.78 10.30 16.13
CA MET A 543 13.44 11.35 17.10
C MET A 543 14.41 12.53 17.09
N TYR A 544 15.70 12.24 17.01
CA TYR A 544 16.74 13.22 17.25
C TYR A 544 17.08 14.09 16.03
N THR A 545 16.45 13.85 14.87
CA THR A 545 16.79 14.53 13.62
C THR A 545 16.10 15.88 13.41
N THR A 546 14.98 16.21 14.07
CA THR A 546 14.34 17.54 13.89
C THR A 546 13.48 18.03 15.07
N GLN A 547 12.53 17.23 15.56
CA GLN A 547 11.61 17.66 16.63
C GLN A 547 12.26 17.76 18.01
N PHE A 548 13.15 16.82 18.33
CA PHE A 548 13.89 16.83 19.59
C PHE A 548 14.80 18.06 19.71
N VAL A 549 15.51 18.41 18.63
CA VAL A 549 16.35 19.61 18.58
C VAL A 549 15.52 20.87 18.85
N HIS A 550 14.29 20.93 18.34
CA HIS A 550 13.38 22.06 18.55
C HIS A 550 12.89 22.15 20.01
N ARG A 551 12.45 21.03 20.61
CA ARG A 551 12.02 21.01 22.02
C ARG A 551 13.14 21.28 23.01
N CYS A 552 14.36 20.79 22.75
CA CYS A 552 15.53 21.09 23.58
C CYS A 552 15.95 22.57 23.52
N LEU A 553 15.59 23.31 22.45
CA LEU A 553 15.78 24.76 22.38
C LEU A 553 14.75 25.51 23.23
N GLU A 554 13.55 24.97 23.39
CA GLU A 554 12.46 25.56 24.19
C GLU A 554 12.71 25.36 25.71
N GLU A 555 13.16 24.17 26.12
CA GLU A 555 13.51 23.87 27.52
C GLU A 555 14.80 24.57 28.01
N ARG A 556 15.62 25.09 27.09
CA ARG A 556 16.87 25.84 27.32
C ARG A 556 16.71 27.01 28.30
N ASN A 557 15.50 27.50 28.50
CA ASN A 557 15.22 28.70 29.29
C ASN A 557 15.12 28.45 30.82
N SER A 558 15.39 27.22 31.31
CA SER A 558 15.10 26.83 32.71
C SER A 558 16.31 26.69 33.66
N GLY A 559 17.56 26.88 33.20
CA GLY A 559 18.68 27.35 34.04
C GLY A 559 19.26 26.45 35.15
N ALA A 560 19.88 25.31 34.81
CA ALA A 560 20.86 24.63 35.68
C ALA A 560 22.07 24.10 34.89
N GLU A 561 23.26 24.03 35.53
CA GLU A 561 24.57 23.93 34.87
C GLU A 561 24.99 22.50 34.44
N ILE A 562 24.51 22.10 33.27
CA ILE A 562 25.19 21.26 32.28
C ILE A 562 25.04 22.06 30.98
N THR A 563 26.13 22.54 30.38
CA THR A 563 25.98 23.53 29.29
C THR A 563 25.20 22.91 28.11
N PRO A 564 24.10 23.53 27.67
CA PRO A 564 23.26 22.99 26.59
C PRO A 564 24.05 22.69 25.30
N ASP A 565 25.12 23.43 25.06
CA ASP A 565 25.98 23.25 23.89
C ASP A 565 26.80 21.95 23.95
N VAL A 566 27.20 21.49 25.14
CA VAL A 566 27.94 20.23 25.30
C VAL A 566 27.04 19.02 25.00
N VAL A 567 25.81 19.02 25.52
CA VAL A 567 24.82 17.98 25.25
C VAL A 567 24.39 18.01 23.79
N ARG A 568 24.14 19.20 23.22
CA ARG A 568 23.81 19.39 21.80
C ARG A 568 24.89 18.84 20.88
N ASN A 569 26.16 19.16 21.15
CA ASN A 569 27.28 18.69 20.34
C ASN A 569 27.46 17.17 20.44
N MET A 570 27.33 16.58 21.63
CA MET A 570 27.41 15.12 21.81
C MET A 570 26.28 14.39 21.08
N ALA A 571 25.05 14.87 21.23
CA ALA A 571 23.90 14.30 20.54
C ALA A 571 24.07 14.42 19.02
N ALA A 572 24.38 15.61 18.50
CA ALA A 572 24.56 15.85 17.06
C ALA A 572 25.60 14.93 16.42
N GLU A 573 26.74 14.70 17.09
CA GLU A 573 27.79 13.80 16.60
C GLU A 573 27.37 12.32 16.62
N VAL A 574 26.66 11.88 17.67
CA VAL A 574 26.15 10.50 17.76
C VAL A 574 25.06 10.24 16.73
N ILE A 575 24.15 11.20 16.54
CA ILE A 575 23.11 11.16 15.50
C ILE A 575 23.74 11.10 14.12
N GLY A 576 24.83 11.86 13.89
CA GLY A 576 25.59 11.82 12.65
C GLY A 576 26.14 10.43 12.34
N SER A 577 26.82 9.80 13.31
CA SER A 577 27.33 8.43 13.19
C SER A 577 26.21 7.41 12.96
N LEU A 578 25.13 7.50 13.73
CA LEU A 578 24.01 6.59 13.60
C LEU A 578 23.29 6.76 12.25
N SER A 579 23.09 8.00 11.81
CA SER A 579 22.49 8.31 10.51
C SER A 579 23.37 7.79 9.36
N TYR A 580 24.69 7.90 9.48
CA TYR A 580 25.62 7.34 8.51
C TYR A 580 25.52 5.81 8.45
N LEU A 581 25.48 5.12 9.60
CA LEU A 581 25.31 3.67 9.66
C LEU A 581 23.96 3.23 9.08
N LEU A 582 22.87 3.92 9.43
CA LEU A 582 21.53 3.68 8.89
C LEU A 582 21.50 3.86 7.36
N LEU A 583 22.16 4.89 6.84
CA LEU A 583 22.25 5.14 5.40
C LEU A 583 23.08 4.04 4.71
N ARG A 584 24.26 3.73 5.25
CA ARG A 584 25.16 2.69 4.72
C ARG A 584 24.49 1.33 4.67
N ALA A 585 23.78 0.97 5.74
CA ALA A 585 23.02 -0.27 5.83
C ALA A 585 21.98 -0.37 4.70
N LYS A 586 21.24 0.72 4.45
CA LYS A 586 20.22 0.80 3.41
C LYS A 586 20.78 0.76 1.98
N THR A 587 22.03 1.20 1.78
CA THR A 587 22.70 1.20 0.48
C THR A 587 23.53 -0.05 0.20
N ARG A 588 23.56 -1.05 1.09
CA ARG A 588 24.38 -2.26 0.90
C ARG A 588 24.00 -2.97 -0.40
N THR A 589 25.02 -3.37 -1.15
CA THR A 589 24.87 -4.15 -2.37
C THR A 589 24.50 -5.60 -2.06
N ARG A 590 23.92 -6.28 -3.05
CA ARG A 590 23.55 -7.71 -2.98
C ARG A 590 24.66 -8.61 -2.40
N ASN A 591 25.91 -8.38 -2.78
CA ASN A 591 27.04 -9.20 -2.32
C ASN A 591 27.40 -8.96 -0.86
N GLU A 592 27.23 -7.74 -0.36
CA GLU A 592 27.54 -7.38 1.03
C GLU A 592 26.53 -7.99 2.00
N ILE A 593 25.24 -7.97 1.62
CA ILE A 593 24.16 -8.59 2.39
C ILE A 593 24.36 -10.11 2.48
N MET A 594 24.65 -10.77 1.35
CA MET A 594 24.86 -12.22 1.31
C MET A 594 26.08 -12.68 2.11
N LYS A 595 27.16 -11.89 2.15
CA LYS A 595 28.34 -12.19 2.97
C LYS A 595 28.05 -12.08 4.47
N SER A 596 27.30 -11.05 4.89
CA SER A 596 26.95 -10.86 6.30
C SER A 596 26.09 -12.00 6.85
N ARG A 597 25.13 -12.50 6.06
CA ARG A 597 24.26 -13.63 6.46
C ARG A 597 25.01 -14.94 6.67
N LYS A 598 26.10 -15.18 5.93
CA LYS A 598 26.92 -16.40 6.09
C LYS A 598 27.80 -16.39 7.35
N ALA A 599 28.04 -15.23 7.95
CA ALA A 599 28.94 -15.09 9.10
C ALA A 599 28.23 -15.20 10.46
N LEU A 600 26.90 -15.32 10.48
CA LEU A 600 26.09 -15.28 11.70
C LEU A 600 25.74 -16.70 12.15
N ALA A 601 26.45 -17.19 13.17
CA ALA A 601 26.07 -18.41 13.89
C ALA A 601 24.79 -18.13 14.71
N LEU A 602 23.79 -19.02 14.60
CA LEU A 602 22.44 -18.81 15.14
C LEU A 602 22.31 -18.97 16.67
N ASP A 603 23.37 -19.35 17.38
CA ASP A 603 23.23 -20.06 18.67
C ASP A 603 23.36 -19.23 19.96
N ALA A 604 23.10 -17.92 19.97
CA ALA A 604 23.26 -17.14 21.22
C ALA A 604 22.20 -16.07 21.52
N VAL A 605 21.16 -15.91 20.70
CA VAL A 605 20.25 -14.74 20.80
C VAL A 605 18.83 -15.09 21.25
N TYR A 606 18.40 -16.34 21.10
CA TYR A 606 17.14 -16.79 21.68
C TYR A 606 17.43 -17.36 23.06
N GLY A 607 17.13 -16.58 24.10
CA GLY A 607 17.04 -17.11 25.46
C GLY A 607 16.06 -18.27 25.52
N ALA A 608 16.21 -19.15 26.50
CA ALA A 608 15.34 -20.29 26.73
C ALA A 608 13.85 -19.88 26.67
N GLU A 609 13.03 -20.72 26.03
CA GLU A 609 11.58 -20.56 25.99
C GLU A 609 11.03 -20.29 27.40
N PRO A 610 10.07 -19.35 27.56
CA PRO A 610 9.43 -19.16 28.85
C PRO A 610 8.62 -20.43 29.18
N THR A 611 8.80 -20.92 30.42
CA THR A 611 8.04 -22.03 31.00
C THR A 611 6.71 -21.57 31.54
#